data_AF-A0A0Q7ATK9-F1
#
_entry.id   AF-A0A0Q7ATK9-F1
#
_cell.length_a   1.000
_cell.length_b   1.000
_cell.length_c   1.000
_cell.angle_alpha   90.00
_cell.angle_beta   90.00
_cell.angle_gamma   90.00
#
_symmetry.space_group_name_H-M   'P 1'
#
loop_
_entity.id
_entity.type
_entity.pdbx_description
1 polymer ?
#
loop_
_entity_poly.entity_id
_entity_poly.type
_entity_poly.pdbx_seq_one_letter_code
_entity_poly.pdbx_strand_id
1 'polypeptide(L)'
;MKSRLLSRLDTDIREASHPLAADSLRCERAAYLARLGDFDEARREIAALRERYGPQPSTAISAWLHLAEALVGHYTNLGPAVRDKLARAHALSAAGGLKPLQALSAAWLAHLDYLAMDATALVRRASEALSLAEADHHAALARVKLVIAQAYHEAGRYDRAQPWYQQARRHATADGDDATLSAMMWNMASLRVAAWRQLAARGTPGADSEMHLLLGAESTAHFDAMVGVRSLSALQPILRAQVCALLGRDDEALALFEAHLDDSLRQGMEPVAGILLADRAWCRLQARHAVSARADATAAAAALDRPGSACDRAPGHTRLAQVSEALGDSAAARRQHALGAAAWSDLENDQARLIAALDAAAFVPG
;
A
#
# COMPACT_ATOMS: atom_id res chain seq x y z
N MET A 1 5.85 -23.66 -1.98
CA MET A 1 5.80 -23.78 -3.46
C MET A 1 6.75 -22.73 -4.03
N LYS A 2 7.57 -23.03 -5.05
CA LYS A 2 8.48 -22.02 -5.63
C LYS A 2 7.66 -21.05 -6.49
N SER A 3 7.89 -19.73 -6.36
CA SER A 3 7.17 -18.71 -7.14
C SER A 3 7.31 -18.97 -8.66
N ARG A 4 6.20 -18.80 -9.39
CA ARG A 4 6.14 -19.03 -10.84
C ARG A 4 6.97 -18.01 -11.59
N LEU A 5 6.79 -16.72 -11.30
CA LEU A 5 7.56 -15.64 -11.92
C LEU A 5 9.06 -15.79 -11.63
N LEU A 6 9.45 -16.11 -10.39
CA LEU A 6 10.87 -16.31 -10.07
C LEU A 6 11.48 -17.48 -10.86
N SER A 7 10.73 -18.57 -11.01
CA SER A 7 11.19 -19.74 -11.78
C SER A 7 11.31 -19.44 -13.29
N ARG A 8 10.42 -18.61 -13.83
CA ARG A 8 10.49 -18.10 -15.20
C ARG A 8 11.76 -17.25 -15.38
N LEU A 9 11.96 -16.24 -14.52
CA LEU A 9 13.13 -15.37 -14.57
C LEU A 9 14.44 -16.15 -14.43
N ASP A 10 14.53 -17.11 -13.51
CA ASP A 10 15.71 -18.00 -13.36
C ASP A 10 16.00 -18.81 -14.64
N THR A 11 14.98 -19.12 -15.44
CA THR A 11 15.13 -19.85 -16.71
C THR A 11 15.55 -18.89 -17.81
N ASP A 12 14.86 -17.76 -17.97
CA ASP A 12 15.16 -16.75 -18.98
C ASP A 12 16.57 -16.18 -18.81
N ILE A 13 17.05 -15.99 -17.57
CA ILE A 13 18.42 -15.55 -17.28
C ILE A 13 19.45 -16.57 -17.78
N ARG A 14 19.19 -17.87 -17.63
CA ARG A 14 20.11 -18.93 -18.07
C ARG A 14 20.11 -19.09 -19.59
N GLU A 15 18.96 -18.86 -20.22
CA GLU A 15 18.78 -19.01 -21.67
C GLU A 15 19.14 -17.75 -22.47
N ALA A 16 19.29 -16.60 -21.80
CA ALA A 16 19.61 -15.33 -22.45
C ALA A 16 21.00 -15.36 -23.13
N SER A 17 20.97 -15.29 -24.47
CA SER A 17 22.19 -15.31 -25.31
C SER A 17 23.06 -14.05 -25.17
N HIS A 18 22.49 -12.93 -24.73
CA HIS A 18 23.19 -11.64 -24.64
C HIS A 18 23.38 -11.21 -23.17
N PRO A 19 24.61 -10.89 -22.71
CA PRO A 19 24.87 -10.55 -21.30
C PRO A 19 24.01 -9.41 -20.77
N LEU A 20 23.81 -8.36 -21.57
CA LEU A 20 22.95 -7.22 -21.18
C LEU A 20 21.48 -7.62 -20.96
N ALA A 21 20.96 -8.58 -21.72
CA ALA A 21 19.59 -9.07 -21.56
C ALA A 21 19.47 -9.91 -20.28
N ALA A 22 20.43 -10.82 -20.05
CA ALA A 22 20.52 -11.60 -18.82
C ALA A 22 20.60 -10.68 -17.57
N ASP A 23 21.44 -9.66 -17.61
CA ASP A 23 21.60 -8.72 -16.49
C ASP A 23 20.37 -7.82 -16.29
N SER A 24 19.62 -7.50 -17.35
CA SER A 24 18.33 -6.80 -17.22
C SER A 24 17.29 -7.68 -16.52
N LEU A 25 17.22 -8.97 -16.88
CA LEU A 25 16.36 -9.95 -16.21
C LEU A 25 16.78 -10.19 -14.74
N ARG A 26 18.09 -10.12 -14.43
CA ARG A 26 18.58 -10.16 -13.05
C ARG A 26 18.13 -8.94 -12.23
N CYS A 27 18.06 -7.76 -12.83
CA CYS A 27 17.46 -6.60 -12.16
C CYS A 27 15.96 -6.81 -11.91
N GLU A 28 15.22 -7.33 -12.88
CA GLU A 28 13.80 -7.65 -12.72
C GLU A 28 13.59 -8.68 -11.61
N ARG A 29 14.43 -9.72 -11.57
CA ARG A 29 14.49 -10.71 -10.49
C ARG A 29 14.74 -10.05 -9.13
N ALA A 30 15.70 -9.14 -9.02
CA ALA A 30 15.96 -8.40 -7.79
C ALA A 30 14.75 -7.54 -7.36
N ALA A 31 14.10 -6.89 -8.31
CA ALA A 31 12.88 -6.13 -8.08
C ALA A 31 11.74 -7.05 -7.57
N TYR A 32 11.62 -8.27 -8.10
CA TYR A 32 10.64 -9.24 -7.65
C TYR A 32 10.97 -9.84 -6.27
N LEU A 33 12.23 -10.18 -6.00
CA LEU A 33 12.70 -10.65 -4.69
C LEU A 33 12.39 -9.63 -3.60
N ALA A 34 12.59 -8.34 -3.87
CA ALA A 34 12.22 -7.27 -2.94
C ALA A 34 10.73 -7.32 -2.56
N ARG A 35 9.86 -7.61 -3.52
CA ARG A 35 8.40 -7.72 -3.33
C ARG A 35 7.97 -9.00 -2.61
N LEU A 36 8.82 -10.03 -2.60
CA LEU A 36 8.64 -11.23 -1.78
C LEU A 36 9.17 -11.04 -0.35
N GLY A 37 9.98 -10.02 -0.10
CA GLY A 37 10.68 -9.82 1.17
C GLY A 37 12.07 -10.45 1.23
N ASP A 38 12.59 -10.95 0.10
CA ASP A 38 13.95 -11.50 -0.03
C ASP A 38 15.00 -10.39 -0.22
N PHE A 39 15.04 -9.46 0.74
CA PHE A 39 15.81 -8.23 0.62
C PHE A 39 17.32 -8.46 0.52
N ASP A 40 17.86 -9.44 1.24
CA ASP A 40 19.31 -9.71 1.21
C ASP A 40 19.74 -10.24 -0.16
N GLU A 41 18.93 -11.11 -0.76
CA GLU A 41 19.21 -11.61 -2.10
C GLU A 41 19.04 -10.52 -3.16
N ALA A 42 17.97 -9.72 -3.08
CA ALA A 42 17.78 -8.56 -3.95
C ALA A 42 18.95 -7.58 -3.89
N ARG A 43 19.44 -7.26 -2.67
CA ARG A 43 20.58 -6.35 -2.48
C ARG A 43 21.88 -6.92 -3.02
N ARG A 44 22.13 -8.23 -2.86
CA ARG A 44 23.31 -8.89 -3.44
C ARG A 44 23.32 -8.80 -4.96
N GLU A 45 22.19 -9.06 -5.61
CA GLU A 45 22.07 -8.95 -7.07
C GLU A 45 22.31 -7.51 -7.55
N ILE A 46 21.68 -6.52 -6.89
CA ILE A 46 21.86 -5.10 -7.17
C ILE A 46 23.33 -4.70 -7.01
N ALA A 47 23.99 -5.12 -5.93
CA ALA A 47 25.40 -4.80 -5.67
C ALA A 47 26.34 -5.37 -6.76
N ALA A 48 26.15 -6.64 -7.13
CA ALA A 48 26.95 -7.28 -8.17
C ALA A 48 26.80 -6.58 -9.54
N LEU A 49 25.58 -6.18 -9.90
CA LEU A 49 25.31 -5.47 -11.15
C LEU A 49 25.87 -4.04 -11.13
N ARG A 50 25.81 -3.35 -9.99
CA ARG A 50 26.47 -2.03 -9.80
C ARG A 50 27.97 -2.12 -9.96
N GLU A 51 28.61 -3.13 -9.37
CA GLU A 51 30.06 -3.33 -9.50
C GLU A 51 30.45 -3.56 -10.97
N ARG A 52 29.70 -4.41 -11.68
CA ARG A 52 29.95 -4.73 -13.09
C ARG A 52 29.80 -3.52 -14.02
N TYR A 53 28.74 -2.73 -13.85
CA TYR A 53 28.41 -1.62 -14.75
C TYR A 53 28.91 -0.25 -14.27
N GLY A 54 29.54 -0.18 -13.09
CA GLY A 54 30.12 1.05 -12.55
C GLY A 54 31.17 1.69 -13.47
N PRO A 55 32.15 0.94 -14.01
CA PRO A 55 33.16 1.49 -14.91
C PRO A 55 32.61 1.95 -16.27
N GLN A 56 31.58 1.28 -16.78
CA GLN A 56 30.94 1.60 -18.06
C GLN A 56 29.41 1.47 -17.94
N PRO A 57 28.73 2.56 -17.56
CA PRO A 57 27.30 2.53 -17.33
C PRO A 57 26.50 2.17 -18.58
N SER A 58 25.49 1.32 -18.41
CA SER A 58 24.46 1.06 -19.42
C SER A 58 23.16 1.73 -19.01
N THR A 59 22.54 2.51 -19.89
CA THR A 59 21.26 3.19 -19.61
C THR A 59 20.19 2.21 -19.16
N ALA A 60 20.11 1.03 -19.79
CA ALA A 60 19.13 0.00 -19.44
C ALA A 60 19.35 -0.57 -18.04
N ILE A 61 20.60 -0.89 -17.70
CA ILE A 61 20.92 -1.43 -16.37
C ILE A 61 20.74 -0.35 -15.30
N SER A 62 21.16 0.88 -15.56
CA SER A 62 20.97 2.00 -14.62
C SER A 62 19.49 2.26 -14.34
N ALA A 63 18.63 2.25 -15.36
CA ALA A 63 17.19 2.40 -15.18
C ALA A 63 16.60 1.28 -14.33
N TRP A 64 16.98 0.03 -14.63
CA TRP A 64 16.52 -1.15 -13.91
C TRP A 64 17.01 -1.20 -12.46
N LEU A 65 18.27 -0.85 -12.20
CA LEU A 65 18.83 -0.78 -10.84
C LEU A 65 18.09 0.23 -9.99
N HIS A 66 17.78 1.41 -10.53
CA HIS A 66 16.99 2.40 -9.82
C HIS A 66 15.58 1.89 -9.48
N LEU A 67 14.92 1.18 -10.40
CA LEU A 67 13.63 0.55 -10.12
C LEU A 67 13.75 -0.49 -9.00
N ALA A 68 14.70 -1.43 -9.11
CA ALA A 68 14.88 -2.50 -8.13
C ALA A 68 15.20 -1.96 -6.73
N GLU A 69 16.08 -0.96 -6.63
CA GLU A 69 16.39 -0.29 -5.37
C GLU A 69 15.21 0.49 -4.79
N ALA A 70 14.39 1.08 -5.65
CA ALA A 70 13.16 1.72 -5.21
C ALA A 70 12.22 0.69 -4.58
N LEU A 71 12.07 -0.50 -5.17
CA LEU A 71 11.23 -1.55 -4.61
C LEU A 71 11.81 -2.14 -3.32
N VAL A 72 13.13 -2.31 -3.23
CA VAL A 72 13.79 -2.69 -1.96
C VAL A 72 13.45 -1.66 -0.87
N GLY A 73 13.58 -0.37 -1.16
CA GLY A 73 13.22 0.70 -0.22
C GLY A 73 11.74 0.64 0.18
N HIS A 74 10.84 0.53 -0.81
CA HIS A 74 9.41 0.53 -0.59
C HIS A 74 8.97 -0.64 0.30
N TYR A 75 9.38 -1.86 0.00
CA TYR A 75 8.95 -3.03 0.78
C TYR A 75 9.70 -3.23 2.10
N THR A 76 10.82 -2.51 2.32
CA THR A 76 11.51 -2.54 3.62
C THR A 76 10.81 -1.63 4.65
N ASN A 77 10.44 -0.41 4.26
CA ASN A 77 9.95 0.59 5.22
C ASN A 77 8.99 1.64 4.63
N LEU A 78 8.47 1.45 3.42
CA LEU A 78 7.60 2.40 2.72
C LEU A 78 8.20 3.83 2.63
N GLY A 79 9.53 3.94 2.63
CA GLY A 79 10.22 5.21 2.85
C GLY A 79 10.11 6.24 1.72
N PRO A 80 10.30 7.54 2.01
CA PRO A 80 10.11 8.63 1.04
C PRO A 80 11.17 8.65 -0.08
N ALA A 81 12.34 8.04 0.13
CA ALA A 81 13.43 7.97 -0.85
C ALA A 81 13.11 7.10 -2.07
N VAL A 82 11.97 6.40 -2.07
CA VAL A 82 11.51 5.57 -3.19
C VAL A 82 11.17 6.43 -4.42
N ARG A 83 10.62 7.64 -4.20
CA ARG A 83 10.15 8.51 -5.28
C ARG A 83 11.26 8.98 -6.21
N ASP A 84 12.40 9.42 -5.65
CA ASP A 84 13.56 9.84 -6.43
C ASP A 84 14.09 8.71 -7.31
N LYS A 85 14.22 7.50 -6.74
CA LYS A 85 14.70 6.33 -7.49
C LYS A 85 13.74 5.93 -8.62
N LEU A 86 12.43 5.89 -8.37
CA LEU A 86 11.45 5.63 -9.42
C LEU A 86 11.45 6.72 -10.51
N ALA A 87 11.60 7.99 -10.13
CA ALA A 87 11.69 9.09 -11.08
C ALA A 87 12.94 8.97 -11.97
N ARG A 88 14.09 8.57 -11.41
CA ARG A 88 15.31 8.27 -12.19
C ARG A 88 15.13 7.08 -13.11
N ALA A 89 14.54 5.99 -12.63
CA ALA A 89 14.23 4.82 -13.45
C ALA A 89 13.34 5.20 -14.64
N HIS A 90 12.29 5.98 -14.40
CA HIS A 90 11.39 6.51 -15.43
C HIS A 90 12.13 7.38 -16.45
N ALA A 91 12.89 8.37 -15.99
CA ALA A 91 13.61 9.31 -16.87
C ALA A 91 14.68 8.62 -17.73
N LEU A 92 15.46 7.70 -17.16
CA LEU A 92 16.46 6.93 -17.90
C LEU A 92 15.82 5.98 -18.91
N SER A 93 14.69 5.37 -18.55
CA SER A 93 13.94 4.52 -19.48
C SER A 93 13.42 5.31 -20.67
N ALA A 94 12.88 6.51 -20.44
CA ALA A 94 12.45 7.40 -21.49
C ALA A 94 13.62 7.83 -22.40
N ALA A 95 14.74 8.26 -21.81
CA ALA A 95 15.93 8.67 -22.54
C ALA A 95 16.55 7.51 -23.36
N GLY A 96 16.48 6.29 -22.84
CA GLY A 96 16.97 5.08 -23.51
C GLY A 96 15.98 4.44 -24.49
N GLY A 97 14.77 4.98 -24.65
CA GLY A 97 13.73 4.36 -25.50
C GLY A 97 13.21 3.03 -24.97
N LEU A 98 13.36 2.75 -23.66
CA LEU A 98 13.01 1.50 -23.00
C LEU A 98 11.53 1.51 -22.59
N LYS A 99 10.63 1.52 -23.58
CA LYS A 99 9.18 1.69 -23.36
C LYS A 99 8.60 0.76 -22.29
N PRO A 100 8.91 -0.55 -22.23
CA PRO A 100 8.38 -1.42 -21.19
C PRO A 100 8.76 -0.95 -19.77
N LEU A 101 10.04 -0.67 -19.56
CA LEU A 101 10.53 -0.20 -18.27
C LEU A 101 10.00 1.20 -17.91
N GLN A 102 9.80 2.07 -18.91
CA GLN A 102 9.16 3.37 -18.71
C GLN A 102 7.70 3.19 -18.26
N ALA A 103 6.94 2.30 -18.90
CA ALA A 103 5.56 1.99 -18.53
C ALA A 103 5.47 1.45 -17.10
N LEU A 104 6.32 0.49 -16.75
CA LEU A 104 6.37 -0.07 -15.40
C LEU A 104 6.77 0.99 -14.35
N SER A 105 7.76 1.83 -14.66
CA SER A 105 8.18 2.92 -13.76
C SER A 105 7.07 3.95 -13.58
N ALA A 106 6.33 4.31 -14.65
CA ALA A 106 5.18 5.18 -14.58
C ALA A 106 4.05 4.58 -13.73
N ALA A 107 3.78 3.27 -13.84
CA ALA A 107 2.78 2.58 -13.02
C ALA A 107 3.15 2.61 -11.52
N TRP A 108 4.43 2.46 -11.19
CA TRP A 108 4.91 2.59 -9.81
C TRP A 108 4.89 4.03 -9.29
N LEU A 109 5.17 5.02 -10.14
CA LEU A 109 5.01 6.42 -9.79
C LEU A 109 3.53 6.78 -9.54
N ALA A 110 2.61 6.25 -10.35
CA ALA A 110 1.17 6.41 -10.13
C ALA A 110 0.74 5.85 -8.77
N HIS A 111 1.33 4.74 -8.32
CA HIS A 111 1.10 4.21 -6.98
C HIS A 111 1.55 5.19 -5.88
N LEU A 112 2.72 5.82 -6.03
CA LEU A 112 3.16 6.83 -5.07
C LEU A 112 2.30 8.09 -5.10
N ASP A 113 1.79 8.48 -6.27
CA ASP A 113 0.88 9.60 -6.42
C ASP A 113 -0.48 9.31 -5.76
N TYR A 114 -0.96 8.06 -5.84
CA TYR A 114 -2.11 7.58 -5.07
C TYR A 114 -1.87 7.68 -3.56
N LEU A 115 -0.73 7.18 -3.05
CA LEU A 115 -0.43 7.27 -1.61
C LEU A 115 -0.33 8.72 -1.11
N ALA A 116 0.05 9.65 -1.99
CA ALA A 116 0.09 11.08 -1.70
C ALA A 116 -1.25 11.79 -1.92
N MET A 117 -2.29 11.09 -2.38
CA MET A 117 -3.59 11.63 -2.78
C MET A 117 -3.49 12.75 -3.85
N ASP A 118 -2.43 12.73 -4.68
CA ASP A 118 -2.25 13.63 -5.81
C ASP A 118 -2.98 13.06 -7.04
N ALA A 119 -4.29 13.34 -7.11
CA ALA A 119 -5.15 12.87 -8.19
C ALA A 119 -4.67 13.28 -9.59
N THR A 120 -4.05 14.47 -9.73
CA THR A 120 -3.58 14.98 -11.01
C THR A 120 -2.34 14.22 -11.47
N ALA A 121 -1.36 14.04 -10.59
CA ALA A 121 -0.16 13.28 -10.91
C ALA A 121 -0.48 11.80 -11.16
N LEU A 122 -1.37 11.21 -10.35
CA LEU A 122 -1.85 9.84 -10.51
C LEU A 122 -2.41 9.62 -11.90
N VAL A 123 -3.39 10.43 -12.33
CA VAL A 123 -4.03 10.27 -13.64
C VAL A 123 -3.00 10.41 -14.76
N ARG A 124 -2.13 11.43 -14.69
CA ARG A 124 -1.08 11.61 -15.70
C ARG A 124 -0.17 10.37 -15.82
N ARG A 125 0.29 9.82 -14.69
CA ARG A 125 1.19 8.65 -14.67
C ARG A 125 0.48 7.36 -15.06
N ALA A 126 -0.79 7.20 -14.67
CA ALA A 126 -1.60 6.07 -15.07
C ALA A 126 -1.88 6.08 -16.58
N SER A 127 -2.23 7.24 -17.15
CA SER A 127 -2.39 7.41 -18.60
C SER A 127 -1.09 7.11 -19.34
N GLU A 128 0.04 7.61 -18.85
CA GLU A 128 1.35 7.33 -19.43
C GLU A 128 1.64 5.82 -19.44
N ALA A 129 1.50 5.15 -18.29
CA ALA A 129 1.73 3.71 -18.18
C ALA A 129 0.82 2.89 -19.13
N LEU A 130 -0.48 3.21 -19.19
CA LEU A 130 -1.43 2.56 -20.10
C LEU A 130 -1.08 2.81 -21.58
N SER A 131 -0.59 4.00 -21.92
CA SER A 131 -0.23 4.35 -23.31
C SER A 131 1.07 3.71 -23.80
N LEU A 132 2.00 3.41 -22.89
CA LEU A 132 3.31 2.84 -23.20
C LEU A 132 3.34 1.32 -23.10
N ALA A 133 2.44 0.72 -22.32
CA ALA A 133 2.39 -0.72 -22.12
C ALA A 133 1.79 -1.42 -23.34
N GLU A 134 2.54 -2.36 -23.91
CA GLU A 134 2.02 -3.33 -24.86
C GLU A 134 1.03 -4.28 -24.16
N ALA A 135 0.15 -4.94 -24.94
CA ALA A 135 -0.94 -5.76 -24.39
C ALA A 135 -0.45 -6.95 -23.52
N ASP A 136 0.75 -7.46 -23.80
CA ASP A 136 1.42 -8.54 -23.09
C ASP A 136 2.39 -8.04 -22.01
N HIS A 137 2.48 -6.73 -21.77
CA HIS A 137 3.28 -6.19 -20.67
C HIS A 137 2.55 -6.30 -19.33
N HIS A 138 2.38 -7.54 -18.88
CA HIS A 138 1.57 -7.89 -17.73
C HIS A 138 2.00 -7.20 -16.43
N ALA A 139 3.30 -7.05 -16.16
CA ALA A 139 3.78 -6.38 -14.95
C ALA A 139 3.31 -4.91 -14.84
N ALA A 140 3.46 -4.13 -15.91
CA ALA A 140 3.05 -2.72 -15.93
C ALA A 140 1.51 -2.59 -15.87
N LEU A 141 0.80 -3.40 -16.66
CA LEU A 141 -0.66 -3.40 -16.71
C LEU A 141 -1.28 -3.85 -15.38
N ALA A 142 -0.75 -4.88 -14.74
CA ALA A 142 -1.21 -5.31 -13.42
C ALA A 142 -1.06 -4.20 -12.39
N ARG A 143 0.10 -3.53 -12.35
CA ARG A 143 0.39 -2.46 -11.39
C ARG A 143 -0.51 -1.24 -11.59
N VAL A 144 -0.61 -0.71 -12.81
CA VAL A 144 -1.41 0.51 -13.06
C VAL A 144 -2.91 0.25 -12.85
N LYS A 145 -3.43 -0.90 -13.28
CA LYS A 145 -4.83 -1.24 -13.08
C LYS A 145 -5.16 -1.46 -11.60
N LEU A 146 -4.22 -2.01 -10.82
CA LEU A 146 -4.38 -2.10 -9.37
C LEU A 146 -4.45 -0.71 -8.73
N VAL A 147 -3.60 0.23 -9.13
CA VAL A 147 -3.62 1.62 -8.61
C VAL A 147 -4.95 2.31 -8.91
N ILE A 148 -5.47 2.17 -10.14
CA ILE A 148 -6.78 2.75 -10.52
C ILE A 148 -7.91 2.12 -9.67
N ALA A 149 -7.86 0.80 -9.45
CA ALA A 149 -8.81 0.11 -8.60
C ALA A 149 -8.76 0.63 -7.14
N GLN A 150 -7.56 0.79 -6.58
CA GLN A 150 -7.37 1.32 -5.23
C GLN A 150 -7.90 2.74 -5.12
N ALA A 151 -7.62 3.60 -6.10
CA ALA A 151 -8.08 4.98 -6.09
C ALA A 151 -9.60 5.11 -6.12
N TYR A 152 -10.30 4.33 -6.96
CA TYR A 152 -11.77 4.28 -6.92
C TYR A 152 -12.31 3.70 -5.61
N HIS A 153 -11.65 2.68 -5.06
CA HIS A 153 -12.09 2.04 -3.82
C HIS A 153 -11.92 2.96 -2.61
N GLU A 154 -10.78 3.65 -2.50
CA GLU A 154 -10.50 4.71 -1.49
C GLU A 154 -11.56 5.81 -1.55
N ALA A 155 -12.02 6.17 -2.76
CA ALA A 155 -13.07 7.15 -2.96
C ALA A 155 -14.51 6.61 -2.75
N GLY A 156 -14.66 5.42 -2.18
CA GLY A 156 -15.97 4.82 -1.91
C GLY A 156 -16.71 4.31 -3.15
N ARG A 157 -16.06 4.26 -4.31
CA ARG A 157 -16.62 3.78 -5.59
C ARG A 157 -16.17 2.36 -5.90
N TYR A 158 -16.48 1.44 -4.99
CA TYR A 158 -16.14 0.02 -5.17
C TYR A 158 -16.78 -0.60 -6.43
N ASP A 159 -17.97 -0.11 -6.80
CA ASP A 159 -18.67 -0.46 -8.05
C ASP A 159 -17.78 -0.22 -9.28
N ARG A 160 -17.01 0.88 -9.28
CA ARG A 160 -16.06 1.21 -10.36
C ARG A 160 -14.72 0.54 -10.18
N ALA A 161 -14.28 0.30 -8.94
CA ALA A 161 -13.01 -0.37 -8.65
C ALA A 161 -12.99 -1.85 -9.09
N GLN A 162 -14.12 -2.56 -8.96
CA GLN A 162 -14.22 -4.00 -9.22
C GLN A 162 -13.70 -4.45 -10.60
N PRO A 163 -14.10 -3.86 -11.73
CA PRO A 163 -13.57 -4.27 -13.04
C PRO A 163 -12.05 -4.06 -13.15
N TRP A 164 -11.50 -3.02 -12.51
CA TRP A 164 -10.05 -2.79 -12.49
C TRP A 164 -9.30 -3.83 -11.66
N TYR A 165 -9.83 -4.24 -10.50
CA TYR A 165 -9.28 -5.36 -9.72
C TYR A 165 -9.27 -6.65 -10.53
N GLN A 166 -10.35 -6.93 -11.29
CA GLN A 166 -10.41 -8.13 -12.15
C GLN A 166 -9.32 -8.12 -13.22
N GLN A 167 -9.08 -6.97 -13.86
CA GLN A 167 -8.03 -6.86 -14.86
C GLN A 167 -6.62 -6.93 -14.26
N ALA A 168 -6.40 -6.28 -13.12
CA ALA A 168 -5.12 -6.39 -12.40
C ALA A 168 -4.82 -7.86 -12.05
N ARG A 169 -5.82 -8.60 -11.55
CA ARG A 169 -5.72 -10.05 -11.29
C ARG A 169 -5.38 -10.85 -12.55
N ARG A 170 -6.02 -10.56 -13.68
CA ARG A 170 -5.76 -11.25 -14.96
C ARG A 170 -4.31 -11.09 -15.39
N HIS A 171 -3.79 -9.86 -15.42
CA HIS A 171 -2.39 -9.63 -15.78
C HIS A 171 -1.41 -10.24 -14.78
N ALA A 172 -1.64 -10.07 -13.47
CA ALA A 172 -0.78 -10.69 -12.46
C ALA A 172 -0.76 -12.23 -12.57
N THR A 173 -1.91 -12.84 -12.88
CA THR A 173 -2.01 -14.29 -13.07
C THR A 173 -1.27 -14.75 -14.32
N ALA A 174 -1.41 -14.01 -15.43
CA ALA A 174 -0.71 -14.28 -16.68
C ALA A 174 0.82 -14.16 -16.53
N ASP A 175 1.27 -13.21 -15.71
CA ASP A 175 2.69 -13.01 -15.41
C ASP A 175 3.25 -14.05 -14.42
N GLY A 176 2.38 -14.75 -13.69
CA GLY A 176 2.79 -15.58 -12.54
C GLY A 176 3.26 -14.75 -11.34
N ASP A 177 2.85 -13.49 -11.26
CA ASP A 177 3.23 -12.52 -10.24
C ASP A 177 2.36 -12.66 -8.98
N ASP A 178 2.67 -13.67 -8.18
CA ASP A 178 1.96 -13.96 -6.94
C ASP A 178 2.11 -12.84 -5.89
N ALA A 179 3.15 -12.00 -5.99
CA ALA A 179 3.34 -10.85 -5.10
C ALA A 179 2.36 -9.70 -5.42
N THR A 180 2.00 -9.49 -6.69
CA THR A 180 0.93 -8.53 -7.04
C THR A 180 -0.43 -9.03 -6.56
N LEU A 181 -0.68 -10.34 -6.65
CA LEU A 181 -1.92 -10.94 -6.15
C LEU A 181 -2.07 -10.79 -4.63
N SER A 182 -0.99 -11.05 -3.90
CA SER A 182 -0.89 -10.80 -2.45
C SER A 182 -1.19 -9.33 -2.12
N ALA A 183 -0.47 -8.38 -2.75
CA ALA A 183 -0.69 -6.95 -2.53
C ALA A 183 -2.13 -6.53 -2.84
N MET A 184 -2.74 -7.06 -3.91
CA MET A 184 -4.13 -6.80 -4.25
C MET A 184 -5.09 -7.29 -3.16
N MET A 185 -4.90 -8.50 -2.63
CA MET A 185 -5.74 -9.03 -1.54
C MET A 185 -5.63 -8.16 -0.28
N TRP A 186 -4.41 -7.80 0.10
CA TRP A 186 -4.18 -6.90 1.22
C TRP A 186 -4.86 -5.55 1.01
N ASN A 187 -4.66 -4.91 -0.15
CA ASN A 187 -5.25 -3.61 -0.48
C ASN A 187 -6.79 -3.66 -0.44
N MET A 188 -7.41 -4.73 -0.94
CA MET A 188 -8.86 -4.87 -0.88
C MET A 188 -9.35 -5.01 0.56
N ALA A 189 -8.66 -5.81 1.39
CA ALA A 189 -9.02 -6.01 2.78
C ALA A 189 -8.83 -4.73 3.61
N SER A 190 -7.69 -4.04 3.48
CA SER A 190 -7.39 -2.82 4.22
C SER A 190 -8.35 -1.67 3.87
N LEU A 191 -8.67 -1.48 2.58
CA LEU A 191 -9.62 -0.46 2.13
C LEU A 191 -11.06 -0.75 2.59
N ARG A 192 -11.47 -2.02 2.66
CA ARG A 192 -12.77 -2.39 3.24
C ARG A 192 -12.82 -2.09 4.74
N VAL A 193 -11.76 -2.40 5.47
CA VAL A 193 -11.65 -2.06 6.90
C VAL A 193 -11.69 -0.55 7.10
N ALA A 194 -11.00 0.23 6.27
CA ALA A 194 -11.06 1.69 6.31
C ALA A 194 -12.47 2.21 6.02
N ALA A 195 -13.14 1.72 4.97
CA ALA A 195 -14.51 2.11 4.63
C ALA A 195 -15.51 1.76 5.75
N TRP A 196 -15.39 0.57 6.33
CA TRP A 196 -16.24 0.17 7.46
C TRP A 196 -16.01 1.06 8.68
N ARG A 197 -14.75 1.36 9.01
CA ARG A 197 -14.40 2.30 10.08
C ARG A 197 -15.02 3.67 9.83
N GLN A 198 -14.99 4.16 8.59
CA GLN A 198 -15.57 5.44 8.26
C GLN A 198 -17.09 5.48 8.49
N LEU A 199 -17.80 4.42 8.07
CA LEU A 199 -19.24 4.28 8.30
C LEU A 199 -19.57 4.21 9.79
N ALA A 200 -18.83 3.38 10.54
CA ALA A 200 -19.01 3.23 11.99
C ALA A 200 -18.77 4.56 12.74
N ALA A 201 -17.74 5.31 12.36
CA ALA A 201 -17.44 6.62 12.93
C ALA A 201 -18.56 7.66 12.68
N ARG A 202 -19.31 7.52 11.59
CA ARG A 202 -20.48 8.37 11.26
C ARG A 202 -21.80 7.84 11.84
N GLY A 203 -21.78 6.73 12.57
CA GLY A 203 -22.97 6.10 13.14
C GLY A 203 -23.84 5.37 12.11
N THR A 204 -23.32 5.08 10.92
CA THR A 204 -24.02 4.33 9.89
C THR A 204 -23.59 2.86 9.95
N PRO A 205 -24.53 1.89 10.03
CA PRO A 205 -24.16 0.48 10.00
C PRO A 205 -23.48 0.15 8.66
N GLY A 206 -22.33 -0.52 8.72
CA GLY A 206 -21.62 -0.98 7.53
C GLY A 206 -22.45 -1.94 6.70
N ALA A 207 -22.38 -1.84 5.37
CA ALA A 207 -23.06 -2.78 4.46
C ALA A 207 -22.39 -4.17 4.45
N ASP A 208 -21.11 -4.24 4.81
CA ASP A 208 -20.35 -5.49 4.91
C ASP A 208 -20.63 -6.21 6.23
N SER A 209 -20.83 -7.53 6.15
CA SER A 209 -20.94 -8.39 7.33
C SER A 209 -19.60 -8.49 8.06
N GLU A 210 -19.63 -8.65 9.38
CA GLU A 210 -18.46 -8.89 10.22
C GLU A 210 -17.60 -10.06 9.69
N MET A 211 -18.27 -11.10 9.18
CA MET A 211 -17.65 -12.26 8.56
C MET A 211 -16.78 -11.88 7.35
N HIS A 212 -17.21 -10.93 6.51
CA HIS A 212 -16.44 -10.51 5.34
C HIS A 212 -15.15 -9.77 5.72
N LEU A 213 -15.16 -8.98 6.81
CA LEU A 213 -13.97 -8.28 7.29
C LEU A 213 -12.91 -9.25 7.82
N LEU A 214 -13.34 -10.20 8.67
CA LEU A 214 -12.46 -11.24 9.23
C LEU A 214 -11.88 -12.14 8.13
N LEU A 215 -12.74 -12.65 7.24
CA LEU A 215 -12.29 -13.49 6.13
C LEU A 215 -11.30 -12.77 5.23
N GLY A 216 -11.48 -11.47 4.97
CA GLY A 216 -10.56 -10.67 4.17
C GLY A 216 -9.16 -10.56 4.81
N ALA A 217 -9.11 -10.26 6.11
CA ALA A 217 -7.86 -10.18 6.86
C ALA A 217 -7.13 -11.55 6.92
N GLU A 218 -7.86 -12.63 7.23
CA GLU A 218 -7.29 -13.98 7.33
C GLU A 218 -6.84 -14.54 5.98
N SER A 219 -7.61 -14.29 4.91
CA SER A 219 -7.27 -14.77 3.57
C SER A 219 -5.95 -14.19 3.07
N THR A 220 -5.65 -12.93 3.41
CA THR A 220 -4.39 -12.29 3.05
C THR A 220 -3.21 -13.02 3.70
N ALA A 221 -3.29 -13.30 5.01
CA ALA A 221 -2.24 -14.02 5.73
C ALA A 221 -2.02 -15.44 5.20
N HIS A 222 -3.09 -16.19 4.96
CA HIS A 222 -2.99 -17.55 4.42
C HIS A 222 -2.43 -17.57 2.99
N PHE A 223 -2.80 -16.61 2.16
CA PHE A 223 -2.28 -16.51 0.81
C PHE A 223 -0.77 -16.19 0.81
N ASP A 224 -0.35 -15.20 1.58
CA ASP A 224 1.06 -14.82 1.69
C ASP A 224 1.94 -15.98 2.17
N ALA A 225 1.47 -16.73 3.17
CA ALA A 225 2.13 -17.95 3.63
C ALA A 225 2.24 -19.03 2.53
N MET A 226 1.19 -19.18 1.72
CA MET A 226 1.15 -20.15 0.61
C MET A 226 2.16 -19.80 -0.50
N VAL A 227 2.25 -18.52 -0.86
CA VAL A 227 3.10 -18.05 -1.97
C VAL A 227 4.49 -17.58 -1.53
N GLY A 228 4.75 -17.53 -0.22
CA GLY A 228 6.06 -17.18 0.34
C GLY A 228 6.35 -15.67 0.40
N VAL A 229 5.32 -14.83 0.36
CA VAL A 229 5.47 -13.37 0.55
C VAL A 229 5.71 -13.10 2.03
N ARG A 230 6.81 -12.43 2.34
CA ARG A 230 7.25 -12.07 3.70
C ARG A 230 7.47 -10.58 3.89
N SER A 231 7.49 -9.80 2.82
CA SER A 231 7.57 -8.34 2.88
C SER A 231 6.39 -7.79 3.67
N LEU A 232 6.65 -6.84 4.56
CA LEU A 232 5.60 -6.14 5.32
C LEU A 232 4.69 -7.11 6.13
N SER A 233 5.24 -8.23 6.59
CA SER A 233 4.47 -9.27 7.31
C SER A 233 3.84 -8.79 8.61
N ALA A 234 4.38 -7.72 9.24
CA ALA A 234 3.80 -7.12 10.42
C ALA A 234 2.46 -6.41 10.15
N LEU A 235 2.13 -6.10 8.89
CA LEU A 235 0.86 -5.47 8.53
C LEU A 235 -0.35 -6.39 8.73
N GLN A 236 -0.20 -7.71 8.61
CA GLN A 236 -1.34 -8.63 8.68
C GLN A 236 -1.92 -8.71 10.11
N PRO A 237 -1.11 -8.89 11.17
CA PRO A 237 -1.62 -8.83 12.55
C PRO A 237 -2.27 -7.48 12.88
N ILE A 238 -1.76 -6.37 12.35
CA ILE A 238 -2.36 -5.05 12.57
C ILE A 238 -3.71 -4.91 11.87
N LEU A 239 -3.84 -5.39 10.63
CA LEU A 239 -5.13 -5.40 9.95
C LEU A 239 -6.15 -6.22 10.75
N ARG A 240 -5.75 -7.38 11.29
CA ARG A 240 -6.61 -8.17 12.19
C ARG A 240 -6.95 -7.41 13.48
N ALA A 241 -5.98 -6.72 14.10
CA ALA A 241 -6.21 -5.92 15.30
C ALA A 241 -7.27 -4.82 15.06
N GLN A 242 -7.18 -4.14 13.90
CA GLN A 242 -8.15 -3.15 13.48
C GLN A 242 -9.55 -3.77 13.30
N VAL A 243 -9.66 -4.92 12.64
CA VAL A 243 -10.95 -5.63 12.52
C VAL A 243 -11.51 -5.99 13.90
N CYS A 244 -10.69 -6.58 14.79
CA CYS A 244 -11.12 -6.91 16.14
C CYS A 244 -11.62 -5.69 16.92
N ALA A 245 -10.90 -4.56 16.85
CA ALA A 245 -11.29 -3.31 17.51
C ALA A 245 -12.62 -2.74 16.96
N LEU A 246 -12.84 -2.87 15.66
CA LEU A 246 -14.08 -2.44 15.01
C LEU A 246 -15.28 -3.32 15.41
N LEU A 247 -15.04 -4.62 15.64
CA LEU A 247 -16.05 -5.58 16.06
C LEU A 247 -16.25 -5.67 17.58
N GLY A 248 -15.61 -4.80 18.38
CA GLY A 248 -15.69 -4.84 19.84
C GLY A 248 -15.01 -6.05 20.49
N ARG A 249 -14.11 -6.73 19.78
CA ARG A 249 -13.24 -7.80 20.32
C ARG A 249 -11.99 -7.18 20.95
N ASP A 250 -12.21 -6.35 21.96
CA ASP A 250 -11.19 -5.43 22.50
C ASP A 250 -9.97 -6.15 23.06
N ASP A 251 -10.16 -7.26 23.78
CA ASP A 251 -9.04 -8.03 24.37
C ASP A 251 -8.11 -8.61 23.29
N GLU A 252 -8.68 -9.15 22.21
CA GLU A 252 -7.91 -9.71 21.11
C GLU A 252 -7.22 -8.61 20.30
N ALA A 253 -7.93 -7.51 20.03
CA ALA A 253 -7.34 -6.35 19.37
C ALA A 253 -6.15 -5.81 20.17
N LEU A 254 -6.31 -5.67 21.49
CA LEU A 254 -5.26 -5.20 22.38
C LEU A 254 -4.04 -6.11 22.36
N ALA A 255 -4.23 -7.42 22.46
CA ALA A 255 -3.13 -8.39 22.41
C ALA A 255 -2.34 -8.27 21.09
N LEU A 256 -3.03 -8.11 19.96
CA LEU A 256 -2.38 -7.93 18.66
C LEU A 256 -1.64 -6.59 18.56
N PHE A 257 -2.24 -5.51 19.03
CA PHE A 257 -1.57 -4.20 19.04
C PHE A 257 -0.31 -4.20 19.92
N GLU A 258 -0.35 -4.82 21.10
CA GLU A 258 0.81 -4.88 22.00
C GLU A 258 1.93 -5.75 21.44
N ALA A 259 1.61 -6.82 20.71
CA ALA A 259 2.60 -7.68 20.09
C ALA A 259 3.23 -7.10 18.81
N HIS A 260 2.49 -6.31 18.02
CA HIS A 260 2.88 -6.03 16.64
C HIS A 260 2.96 -4.54 16.24
N LEU A 261 2.39 -3.62 17.03
CA LEU A 261 2.30 -2.21 16.60
C LEU A 261 3.68 -1.58 16.37
N ASP A 262 4.61 -1.73 17.33
CA ASP A 262 5.92 -1.09 17.24
C ASP A 262 6.75 -1.61 16.04
N ASP A 263 6.65 -2.90 15.71
CA ASP A 263 7.31 -3.45 14.53
C ASP A 263 6.67 -2.95 13.24
N SER A 264 5.35 -2.84 13.21
CA SER A 264 4.62 -2.34 12.05
C SER A 264 4.90 -0.86 11.78
N LEU A 265 5.05 -0.05 12.83
CA LEU A 265 5.48 1.33 12.72
C LEU A 265 6.88 1.42 12.12
N ARG A 266 7.84 0.59 12.58
CA ARG A 266 9.19 0.50 11.99
C ARG A 266 9.20 0.04 10.52
N GLN A 267 8.16 -0.66 10.09
CA GLN A 267 7.96 -1.09 8.70
C GLN A 267 7.21 -0.06 7.84
N GLY A 268 7.02 1.17 8.34
CA GLY A 268 6.50 2.30 7.56
C GLY A 268 5.02 2.60 7.79
N MET A 269 4.38 2.03 8.82
CA MET A 269 3.01 2.43 9.21
C MET A 269 2.95 3.73 10.02
N GLU A 270 4.05 4.46 10.19
CA GLU A 270 4.06 5.73 10.92
C GLU A 270 3.01 6.76 10.45
N PRO A 271 2.72 6.89 9.13
CA PRO A 271 1.67 7.81 8.66
C PRO A 271 0.27 7.51 9.20
N VAL A 272 0.00 6.24 9.56
CA VAL A 272 -1.31 5.81 10.10
C VAL A 272 -1.27 5.54 11.60
N ALA A 273 -0.17 5.88 12.28
CA ALA A 273 0.00 5.62 13.71
C ALA A 273 -1.12 6.22 14.57
N GLY A 274 -1.62 7.41 14.20
CA GLY A 274 -2.64 8.12 14.96
C GLY A 274 -3.93 7.33 15.14
N ILE A 275 -4.46 6.74 14.07
CA ILE A 275 -5.67 5.91 14.15
C ILE A 275 -5.41 4.59 14.90
N LEU A 276 -4.26 3.95 14.70
CA LEU A 276 -3.91 2.70 15.39
C LEU A 276 -3.78 2.91 16.90
N LEU A 277 -3.14 4.00 17.33
CA LEU A 277 -3.02 4.37 18.73
C LEU A 277 -4.37 4.76 19.34
N ALA A 278 -5.24 5.42 18.58
CA ALA A 278 -6.60 5.74 19.04
C ALA A 278 -7.45 4.47 19.25
N ASP A 279 -7.38 3.50 18.34
CA ASP A 279 -8.04 2.20 18.49
C ASP A 279 -7.47 1.41 19.68
N ARG A 280 -6.14 1.40 19.88
CA ARG A 280 -5.51 0.77 21.06
C ARG A 280 -5.93 1.46 22.38
N ALA A 281 -6.01 2.78 22.40
CA ALA A 281 -6.47 3.55 23.55
C ALA A 281 -7.90 3.14 23.95
N TRP A 282 -8.77 2.97 22.96
CA TRP A 282 -10.14 2.48 23.18
C TRP A 282 -10.16 1.07 23.75
N CYS A 283 -9.42 0.13 23.16
CA CYS A 283 -9.34 -1.25 23.66
C CYS A 283 -8.85 -1.28 25.13
N ARG A 284 -7.86 -0.44 25.47
CA ARG A 284 -7.36 -0.29 26.85
C ARG A 284 -8.40 0.26 27.81
N LEU A 285 -9.29 1.16 27.37
CA LEU A 285 -10.41 1.61 28.20
C LEU A 285 -11.39 0.49 28.51
N GLN A 286 -11.73 -0.32 27.50
CA GLN A 286 -12.62 -1.47 27.67
C GLN A 286 -12.02 -2.50 28.64
N ALA A 287 -10.70 -2.71 28.56
CA ALA A 287 -9.92 -3.51 29.50
C ALA A 287 -9.66 -2.84 30.88
N ARG A 288 -10.25 -1.66 31.15
CA ARG A 288 -10.10 -0.89 32.41
C ARG A 288 -8.69 -0.40 32.72
N HIS A 289 -7.83 -0.27 31.70
CA HIS A 289 -6.46 0.25 31.80
C HIS A 289 -6.41 1.77 31.51
N ALA A 290 -7.10 2.57 32.32
CA ALA A 290 -7.33 4.01 32.05
C ALA A 290 -6.05 4.86 31.92
N VAL A 291 -5.00 4.56 32.70
CA VAL A 291 -3.72 5.28 32.62
C VAL A 291 -3.03 5.06 31.27
N SER A 292 -2.93 3.80 30.85
CA SER A 292 -2.32 3.41 29.58
C SER A 292 -3.16 3.92 28.40
N ALA A 293 -4.49 3.89 28.51
CA ALA A 293 -5.38 4.48 27.51
C ALA A 293 -5.15 5.98 27.32
N ARG A 294 -4.95 6.73 28.42
CA ARG A 294 -4.66 8.18 28.36
C ARG A 294 -3.31 8.47 27.69
N ALA A 295 -2.30 7.64 27.97
CA ALA A 295 -1.00 7.76 27.31
C ALA A 295 -1.12 7.54 25.80
N ASP A 296 -1.84 6.49 25.38
CA ASP A 296 -2.08 6.22 23.96
C ASP A 296 -2.91 7.31 23.28
N ALA A 297 -3.94 7.83 23.95
CA ALA A 297 -4.76 8.93 23.41
C ALA A 297 -3.93 10.19 23.16
N THR A 298 -2.96 10.47 24.04
CA THR A 298 -2.05 11.61 23.89
C THR A 298 -1.08 11.38 22.72
N ALA A 299 -0.50 10.18 22.61
CA ALA A 299 0.37 9.82 21.50
C ALA A 299 -0.37 9.84 20.16
N ALA A 300 -1.61 9.35 20.13
CA ALA A 300 -2.49 9.36 18.96
C ALA A 300 -2.79 10.80 18.52
N ALA A 301 -3.17 11.69 19.43
CA ALA A 301 -3.43 13.09 19.11
C ALA A 301 -2.19 13.77 18.49
N ALA A 302 -1.00 13.55 19.07
CA ALA A 302 0.25 14.09 18.54
C ALA A 302 0.62 13.51 17.17
N ALA A 303 0.26 12.25 16.89
CA ALA A 303 0.47 11.64 15.58
C ALA A 303 -0.50 12.18 14.52
N LEU A 304 -1.77 12.41 14.89
CA LEU A 304 -2.81 12.97 14.01
C LEU A 304 -2.59 14.45 13.67
N ASP A 305 -1.90 15.21 14.52
CA ASP A 305 -1.54 16.60 14.26
C ASP A 305 -0.49 16.73 13.13
N ARG A 306 0.18 15.64 12.74
CA ARG A 306 1.13 15.63 11.62
C ARG A 306 0.38 15.63 10.28
N PRO A 307 0.92 16.26 9.22
CA PRO A 307 0.38 16.11 7.87
C PRO A 307 0.28 14.62 7.49
N GLY A 308 -0.90 14.20 7.03
CA GLY A 308 -1.21 12.81 6.71
C GLY A 308 -2.57 12.70 6.04
N SER A 309 -2.96 11.48 5.67
CA SER A 309 -4.21 11.22 4.96
C SER A 309 -5.43 11.60 5.81
N ALA A 310 -6.37 12.34 5.21
CA ALA A 310 -7.65 12.65 5.85
C ALA A 310 -8.46 11.36 6.14
N CYS A 311 -8.22 10.29 5.38
CA CYS A 311 -8.84 8.97 5.58
C CYS A 311 -8.56 8.39 6.97
N ASP A 312 -7.36 8.61 7.51
CA ASP A 312 -7.00 8.15 8.86
C ASP A 312 -7.32 9.20 9.92
N ARG A 313 -7.11 10.49 9.62
CA ARG A 313 -7.35 11.56 10.59
C ARG A 313 -8.81 11.68 11.00
N ALA A 314 -9.73 11.59 10.04
CA ALA A 314 -11.15 11.81 10.30
C ALA A 314 -11.74 10.77 11.29
N PRO A 315 -11.62 9.44 11.04
CA PRO A 315 -12.03 8.45 12.02
C PRO A 315 -11.13 8.45 13.26
N GLY A 316 -9.84 8.82 13.15
CA GLY A 316 -8.92 8.91 14.28
C GLY A 316 -9.35 9.92 15.33
N HIS A 317 -9.67 11.15 14.91
CA HIS A 317 -10.21 12.18 15.79
C HIS A 317 -11.58 11.80 16.35
N THR A 318 -12.43 11.14 15.54
CA THR A 318 -13.72 10.62 16.01
C THR A 318 -13.53 9.61 17.15
N ARG A 319 -12.58 8.67 16.99
CA ARG A 319 -12.24 7.69 18.03
C ARG A 319 -11.66 8.36 19.27
N LEU A 320 -10.79 9.36 19.11
CA LEU A 320 -10.23 10.09 20.26
C LEU A 320 -11.28 10.88 21.02
N ALA A 321 -12.29 11.43 20.35
CA ALA A 321 -13.41 12.07 21.02
C ALA A 321 -14.14 11.08 21.94
N GLN A 322 -14.44 9.87 21.45
CA GLN A 322 -15.05 8.80 22.25
C GLN A 322 -14.18 8.41 23.46
N VAL A 323 -12.87 8.26 23.24
CA VAL A 323 -11.90 7.96 24.32
C VAL A 323 -11.89 9.08 25.37
N SER A 324 -11.87 10.35 24.96
CA SER A 324 -11.90 11.49 25.88
C SER A 324 -13.21 11.58 26.66
N GLU A 325 -14.35 11.32 26.03
CA GLU A 325 -15.66 11.28 26.70
C GLU A 325 -15.71 10.18 27.76
N ALA A 326 -15.28 8.97 27.42
CA ALA A 326 -15.22 7.84 28.35
C ALA A 326 -14.25 8.08 29.53
N LEU A 327 -13.21 8.90 29.32
CA LEU A 327 -12.27 9.33 30.36
C LEU A 327 -12.76 10.54 31.18
N GLY A 328 -13.92 11.12 30.85
CA GLY A 328 -14.48 12.30 31.52
C GLY A 328 -13.81 13.63 31.16
N ASP A 329 -13.03 13.69 30.08
CA ASP A 329 -12.38 14.92 29.61
C ASP A 329 -13.22 15.61 28.52
N SER A 330 -14.25 16.34 28.93
CA SER A 330 -15.15 17.04 28.00
C SER A 330 -14.45 18.10 27.15
N ALA A 331 -13.33 18.67 27.63
CA ALA A 331 -12.59 19.69 26.89
C ALA A 331 -11.80 19.05 25.73
N ALA A 332 -11.08 17.96 26.01
CA ALA A 332 -10.40 17.18 24.98
C ALA A 332 -11.40 16.62 23.96
N ALA A 333 -12.53 16.07 24.42
CA ALA A 333 -13.58 15.56 23.53
C ALA A 333 -14.07 16.61 22.53
N ARG A 334 -14.41 17.82 23.00
CA ARG A 334 -14.82 18.94 22.11
C ARG A 334 -13.74 19.33 21.11
N ARG A 335 -12.47 19.36 21.52
CA ARG A 335 -11.36 19.62 20.59
C ARG A 335 -11.29 18.56 19.50
N GLN A 336 -11.36 17.28 19.88
CA GLN A 336 -11.27 16.17 18.93
C GLN A 336 -12.47 16.15 17.98
N HIS A 337 -13.68 16.45 18.44
CA HIS A 337 -14.85 16.63 17.56
C HIS A 337 -14.64 17.72 16.51
N ALA A 338 -14.10 18.88 16.89
CA ALA A 338 -13.84 19.97 15.95
C ALA A 338 -12.78 19.60 14.90
N LEU A 339 -11.69 18.96 15.32
CA LEU A 339 -10.65 18.46 14.40
C LEU A 339 -11.17 17.36 13.49
N GLY A 340 -11.99 16.45 14.03
CA GLY A 340 -12.66 15.41 13.27
C GLY A 340 -13.57 15.97 12.19
N ALA A 341 -14.39 16.98 12.51
CA ALA A 341 -15.27 17.64 11.53
C ALA A 341 -14.48 18.27 10.37
N ALA A 342 -13.36 18.94 10.67
CA ALA A 342 -12.48 19.47 9.62
C ALA A 342 -11.86 18.35 8.76
N ALA A 343 -11.34 17.29 9.40
CA ALA A 343 -10.75 16.16 8.68
C ALA A 343 -11.78 15.38 7.83
N TRP A 344 -13.04 15.30 8.26
CA TRP A 344 -14.11 14.71 7.46
C TRP A 344 -14.39 15.51 6.19
N SER A 345 -14.42 16.85 6.29
CA SER A 345 -14.54 17.73 5.13
C SER A 345 -13.37 17.56 4.16
N ASP A 346 -12.14 17.49 4.68
CA ASP A 346 -10.94 17.23 3.88
C ASP A 346 -11.07 15.89 3.13
N LEU A 347 -11.48 14.81 3.82
CA LEU A 347 -11.65 13.49 3.22
C LEU A 347 -12.69 13.50 2.09
N GLU A 348 -13.85 14.12 2.31
CA GLU A 348 -14.90 14.22 1.28
C GLU A 348 -14.39 14.98 0.05
N ASN A 349 -13.63 16.06 0.27
CA ASN A 349 -13.01 16.82 -0.81
C ASN A 349 -11.96 16.00 -1.56
N ASP A 350 -11.11 15.23 -0.85
CA ASP A 350 -10.08 14.38 -1.45
C ASP A 350 -10.71 13.28 -2.32
N GLN A 351 -11.74 12.59 -1.79
CA GLN A 351 -12.46 11.54 -2.51
C GLN A 351 -13.17 12.10 -3.75
N ALA A 352 -13.82 13.26 -3.63
CA ALA A 352 -14.48 13.93 -4.76
C ALA A 352 -13.48 14.32 -5.86
N ARG A 353 -12.32 14.87 -5.49
CA ARG A 353 -11.24 15.19 -6.44
C ARG A 353 -10.70 13.95 -7.14
N LEU A 354 -10.53 12.85 -6.41
CA LEU A 354 -10.04 11.59 -6.96
C LEU A 354 -11.03 11.01 -7.98
N ILE A 355 -12.32 10.96 -7.65
CA ILE A 355 -13.37 10.50 -8.59
C ILE A 355 -13.41 11.39 -9.83
N ALA A 356 -13.44 12.71 -9.66
CA ALA A 356 -13.54 13.64 -10.77
C ALA A 356 -12.35 13.50 -11.73
N ALA A 357 -11.13 13.36 -11.19
CA ALA A 357 -9.92 13.19 -11.99
C ALA A 357 -9.93 11.86 -12.76
N LEU A 358 -10.30 10.76 -12.10
CA LEU A 358 -10.36 9.43 -12.73
C LEU A 358 -11.43 9.37 -13.82
N ASP A 359 -12.60 9.95 -13.57
CA ASP A 359 -13.70 9.99 -14.55
C ASP A 359 -13.36 10.86 -15.76
N ALA A 360 -12.70 12.00 -15.53
CA ALA A 360 -12.25 12.88 -16.60
C ALA A 360 -11.18 12.23 -17.49
N ALA A 361 -10.37 11.31 -16.93
CA ALA A 361 -9.39 10.54 -17.69
C ALA A 361 -10.03 9.52 -18.64
N ALA A 362 -11.32 9.20 -18.46
CA ALA A 362 -12.08 8.25 -19.27
C ALA A 362 -11.39 6.88 -19.44
N PHE A 363 -10.74 6.41 -18.37
CA PHE A 363 -10.08 5.11 -18.40
C PHE A 363 -11.09 3.98 -18.67
N VAL A 364 -10.73 3.06 -19.57
CA VAL A 364 -11.53 1.87 -19.86
C VAL A 364 -10.83 0.63 -19.27
N PRO A 365 -11.52 -0.22 -18.49
CA PRO A 365 -10.95 -1.44 -17.91
C PRO A 365 -10.60 -2.55 -18.92
N GLY A 366 -10.03 -2.22 -20.09
CA GLY A 366 -9.69 -3.16 -21.16
C GLY A 366 -9.00 -4.43 -20.68
#